data_AF-A0A535C1P6-F1
#
_entry.id   AF-A0A535C1P6-F1
#
_cell.length_a   1.000
_cell.length_b   1.000
_cell.length_c   1.000
_cell.angle_alpha   90.00
_cell.angle_beta   90.00
_cell.angle_gamma   90.00
#
_symmetry.space_group_name_H-M   'P 1'
#
loop_
_entity.id
_entity.type
_entity.pdbx_description
1 polymer ?
#
loop_
_entity_poly.entity_id
_entity_poly.type
_entity_poly.pdbx_seq_one_letter_code
_entity_poly.pdbx_strand_id
1 'polypeptide(L)'
;QAQILELLKSLAKEFRTAFILITHDLGVVAGMTQRINVMYAGRIVEKADTGELFANPKMPYTWGLLRSIPRLDEQRKAKLLPIEGLPPDLISPPGGCKFEPRCQYRRDICREKEPELQHIPNAKPDHEARCWGTQNVAGGGWLVDTDWRREVGDVRVIEEIKGQAASETTTEGPGG
;
A
#
# COMPACT_ATOMS: atom_id res chain seq x y z
N GLN A 1 9.65 17.49 -5.99
CA GLN A 1 8.95 17.05 -4.77
C GLN A 1 9.89 16.39 -3.75
N ALA A 2 10.82 15.52 -4.16
CA ALA A 2 11.73 14.80 -3.26
C ALA A 2 12.54 15.67 -2.28
N GLN A 3 13.12 16.80 -2.73
CA GLN A 3 13.95 17.66 -1.86
C GLN A 3 13.23 18.20 -0.61
N ILE A 4 11.96 18.58 -0.73
CA ILE A 4 11.17 19.06 0.41
C ILE A 4 10.89 17.92 1.39
N LEU A 5 10.64 16.71 0.88
CA LEU A 5 10.35 15.54 1.71
C LEU A 5 11.59 15.05 2.46
N GLU A 6 12.76 15.06 1.81
CA GLU A 6 14.02 14.74 2.48
C GLU A 6 14.36 15.78 3.57
N LEU A 7 14.12 17.07 3.31
CA LEU A 7 14.25 18.10 4.34
C LEU A 7 13.29 17.85 5.52
N LEU A 8 12.01 17.56 5.26
CA LEU A 8 11.05 17.28 6.34
C LEU A 8 11.46 16.04 7.15
N LYS A 9 11.98 15.01 6.50
CA LYS A 9 12.49 13.79 7.14
C LYS A 9 13.73 14.07 7.98
N SER A 10 14.66 14.90 7.52
CA SER A 10 15.85 15.28 8.30
C SER A 10 15.46 16.09 9.54
N LEU A 11 14.53 17.04 9.39
CA LEU A 11 14.01 17.84 10.50
C LEU A 11 13.27 16.97 11.52
N ALA A 12 12.42 16.04 11.07
CA ALA A 12 11.73 15.11 11.97
C ALA A 12 12.71 14.27 12.81
N LYS A 13 13.82 13.83 12.19
CA LYS A 13 14.90 13.09 12.86
C LYS A 13 15.66 13.97 13.85
N GLU A 14 16.01 15.19 13.46
CA GLU A 14 16.75 16.15 14.29
C GLU A 14 15.95 16.55 15.54
N PHE A 15 14.68 16.90 15.37
CA PHE A 15 13.81 17.33 16.46
C PHE A 15 13.17 16.16 17.24
N ARG A 16 13.39 14.91 16.82
CA ARG A 16 12.78 13.69 17.40
C ARG A 16 11.25 13.78 17.46
N THR A 17 10.65 14.27 16.38
CA THR A 17 9.21 14.50 16.28
C THR A 17 8.57 13.44 15.39
N ALA A 18 7.34 13.05 15.73
CA ALA A 18 6.54 12.20 14.85
C ALA A 18 6.12 12.98 13.58
N PHE A 19 6.37 12.39 12.42
CA PHE A 19 5.97 12.95 11.13
C PHE A 19 4.89 12.06 10.49
N ILE A 20 3.74 12.67 10.18
CA ILE A 20 2.64 11.99 9.48
C ILE A 20 2.53 12.60 8.08
N LEU A 21 2.77 11.77 7.07
CA LEU A 21 2.60 12.12 5.66
C LEU A 21 1.26 11.56 5.15
N ILE A 22 0.43 12.43 4.58
CA ILE A 22 -0.83 12.05 3.92
C ILE A 22 -0.67 12.31 2.42
N THR A 23 -0.74 11.24 1.62
CA THR A 23 -0.63 11.32 0.16
C THR A 23 -1.44 10.21 -0.51
N HIS A 24 -1.77 10.43 -1.79
CA HIS A 24 -2.38 9.43 -2.66
C HIS A 24 -1.33 8.66 -3.50
N ASP A 25 -0.09 9.12 -3.50
CA ASP A 25 1.00 8.54 -4.27
C ASP A 25 1.84 7.61 -3.39
N LEU A 26 1.70 6.31 -3.62
CA LEU A 26 2.48 5.30 -2.90
C LEU A 26 3.97 5.30 -3.31
N GLY A 27 4.34 5.78 -4.50
CA GLY A 27 5.74 5.89 -4.91
C GLY A 27 6.52 6.85 -4.01
N VAL A 28 5.88 7.94 -3.59
CA VAL A 28 6.49 8.95 -2.71
C VAL A 28 6.72 8.43 -1.29
N VAL A 29 5.85 7.57 -0.74
CA VAL A 29 5.97 7.15 0.68
C VAL A 29 7.05 6.11 0.93
N ALA A 30 7.47 5.40 -0.12
CA ALA A 30 8.25 4.18 -0.03
C ALA A 30 9.70 4.39 0.47
N GLY A 31 10.25 5.61 0.33
CA GLY A 31 11.52 6.04 0.93
C GLY A 31 11.39 6.99 2.13
N MET A 32 10.17 7.44 2.44
CA MET A 32 9.92 8.56 3.36
C MET A 32 9.35 8.13 4.72
N THR A 33 8.73 6.96 4.79
CA THR A 33 7.98 6.51 5.97
C THR A 33 8.45 5.13 6.44
N GLN A 34 8.32 4.85 7.74
CA GLN A 34 8.60 3.52 8.31
C GLN A 34 7.38 2.61 8.27
N ARG A 35 6.17 3.20 8.37
CA ARG A 35 4.88 2.51 8.42
C ARG A 35 3.89 3.20 7.51
N ILE A 36 3.03 2.42 6.88
CA ILE A 36 1.98 2.90 6.01
C ILE A 36 0.62 2.41 6.51
N ASN A 37 -0.36 3.30 6.51
CA ASN A 37 -1.77 2.95 6.67
C ASN A 37 -2.47 3.28 5.34
N VAL A 38 -2.95 2.25 4.66
CA VAL A 38 -3.77 2.38 3.46
C VAL A 38 -5.21 2.60 3.89
N MET A 39 -5.85 3.65 3.37
CA MET A 39 -7.22 3.99 3.70
C MET A 39 -8.15 3.84 2.50
N TYR A 40 -9.38 3.39 2.77
CA TYR A 40 -10.48 3.36 1.81
C TYR A 40 -11.80 3.65 2.51
N ALA A 41 -12.64 4.50 1.90
CA ALA A 41 -13.97 4.86 2.41
C ALA A 41 -13.99 5.19 3.93
N GLY A 42 -13.01 6.00 4.35
CA GLY A 42 -12.85 6.47 5.73
C GLY A 42 -12.33 5.43 6.73
N ARG A 43 -11.84 4.27 6.28
CA ARG A 43 -11.30 3.21 7.15
C ARG A 43 -9.88 2.85 6.76
N ILE A 44 -9.06 2.50 7.74
CA ILE A 44 -7.79 1.80 7.47
C ILE A 44 -8.16 0.39 6.99
N VAL A 45 -7.68 0.05 5.80
CA VAL A 45 -7.91 -1.25 5.15
C VAL A 45 -6.68 -2.14 5.13
N GLU A 46 -5.49 -1.55 5.21
CA GLU A 46 -4.25 -2.28 5.41
C GLU A 46 -3.24 -1.43 6.16
N LYS A 47 -2.49 -2.04 7.08
CA LYS A 47 -1.41 -1.41 7.84
C LYS A 47 -0.22 -2.35 7.84
N ALA A 48 0.96 -1.84 7.53
CA ALA A 48 2.22 -2.59 7.63
C ALA A 48 3.42 -1.64 7.70
N ASP A 49 4.59 -2.21 8.02
CA ASP A 49 5.86 -1.55 7.73
C ASP A 49 5.98 -1.29 6.23
N THR A 50 6.63 -0.19 5.86
CA THR A 50 6.76 0.24 4.46
C THR A 50 7.30 -0.88 3.57
N GLY A 51 8.43 -1.49 3.97
CA GLY A 51 9.02 -2.58 3.21
C GLY A 51 8.11 -3.80 3.08
N GLU A 52 7.32 -4.13 4.11
CA GLU A 52 6.40 -5.27 4.07
C GLU A 52 5.19 -4.97 3.16
N LEU A 53 4.64 -3.76 3.22
CA LEU A 53 3.51 -3.35 2.39
C LEU A 53 3.85 -3.45 0.89
N PHE A 54 5.06 -3.08 0.49
CA PHE A 54 5.48 -3.20 -0.92
C PHE A 54 5.91 -4.61 -1.31
N ALA A 55 6.41 -5.42 -0.36
CA ALA A 55 6.89 -6.77 -0.66
C ALA A 55 5.75 -7.81 -0.70
N ASN A 56 4.80 -7.67 0.21
CA ASN A 56 3.77 -8.66 0.51
C ASN A 56 2.44 -8.00 0.92
N PRO A 57 1.91 -7.03 0.13
CA PRO A 57 0.59 -6.46 0.38
C PRO A 57 -0.45 -7.59 0.40
N LYS A 58 -1.47 -7.45 1.25
CA LYS A 58 -2.48 -8.48 1.46
C LYS A 58 -3.90 -8.03 1.14
N MET A 59 -4.16 -6.72 1.07
CA MET A 59 -5.48 -6.21 0.72
C MET A 59 -5.63 -6.01 -0.79
N PRO A 60 -6.65 -6.59 -1.45
CA PRO A 60 -6.93 -6.35 -2.87
C PRO A 60 -6.96 -4.89 -3.34
N TYR A 61 -7.38 -3.98 -2.48
CA TYR A 61 -7.35 -2.55 -2.79
C TYR A 61 -5.91 -2.03 -2.88
N THR A 62 -5.04 -2.42 -1.94
CA THR A 62 -3.61 -2.10 -1.96
C THR A 62 -2.93 -2.69 -3.20
N TRP A 63 -3.31 -3.90 -3.61
CA TRP A 63 -2.83 -4.49 -4.87
C TRP A 63 -3.15 -3.58 -6.07
N GLY A 64 -4.40 -3.11 -6.16
CA GLY A 64 -4.80 -2.17 -7.21
C GLY A 64 -4.07 -0.82 -7.17
N LEU A 65 -3.78 -0.30 -5.98
CA LEU A 65 -2.98 0.92 -5.82
C LEU A 65 -1.53 0.72 -6.30
N LEU A 66 -0.89 -0.39 -5.89
CA LEU A 66 0.48 -0.71 -6.28
C LEU A 66 0.60 -0.94 -7.80
N ARG A 67 -0.41 -1.53 -8.42
CA ARG A 67 -0.50 -1.67 -9.89
C ARG A 67 -0.55 -0.34 -10.62
N SER A 68 -1.01 0.72 -9.96
CA SER A 68 -1.15 2.06 -10.54
C SER A 68 0.11 2.91 -10.39
N ILE A 69 1.16 2.39 -9.74
CA ILE A 69 2.45 3.07 -9.61
C ILE A 69 3.19 2.99 -10.95
N PRO A 70 3.66 4.13 -11.51
CA PRO A 70 4.41 4.14 -12.76
C PRO A 70 5.68 3.31 -12.66
N ARG A 71 5.90 2.43 -13.64
CA ARG A 71 7.17 1.73 -13.84
C ARG A 71 8.16 2.63 -14.58
N LEU A 72 9.39 2.74 -14.10
CA LEU A 72 10.46 3.51 -14.74
C LEU A 72 11.17 2.71 -15.84
N ASP A 73 11.15 1.37 -15.76
CA ASP A 73 11.83 0.43 -16.65
C ASP A 73 11.04 0.05 -17.92
N GLU A 74 9.70 0.18 -17.89
CA GLU A 74 8.86 -0.05 -19.06
C GLU A 74 8.77 1.19 -19.95
N GLN A 75 9.02 1.01 -21.26
CA GLN A 75 8.83 2.04 -22.28
C GLN A 75 7.40 2.62 -22.29
N ARG A 76 6.98 3.52 -21.39
CA ARG A 76 5.78 4.40 -21.41
C ARG A 76 4.43 3.84 -21.95
N LYS A 77 4.28 2.55 -22.24
CA LYS A 77 3.26 1.97 -23.13
C LYS A 77 2.45 0.86 -22.48
N ALA A 78 2.82 0.38 -21.30
CA ALA A 78 1.92 -0.45 -20.51
C ALA A 78 0.77 0.44 -20.02
N LYS A 79 -0.46 0.14 -20.43
CA LYS A 79 -1.64 0.85 -19.93
C LYS A 79 -1.76 0.57 -18.44
N LEU A 80 -1.77 1.61 -17.62
CA LEU A 80 -2.17 1.51 -16.22
C LEU A 80 -3.58 0.93 -16.17
N LEU A 81 -3.78 -0.11 -15.36
CA LEU A 81 -5.08 -0.74 -15.19
C LEU A 81 -5.71 -0.20 -13.90
N PRO A 82 -6.64 0.75 -14.01
CA PRO A 82 -7.25 1.37 -12.85
C PRO A 82 -8.14 0.37 -12.10
N ILE A 83 -8.38 0.64 -10.83
CA ILE A 83 -9.40 -0.10 -10.07
C ILE A 83 -10.77 0.26 -10.64
N GLU A 84 -11.45 -0.71 -11.24
CA GLU A 84 -12.74 -0.52 -11.88
C GLU A 84 -13.83 -0.05 -10.89
N GLY A 85 -14.84 0.62 -11.43
CA GLY A 85 -15.98 1.14 -10.67
C GLY A 85 -15.71 2.46 -9.93
N LEU A 86 -16.77 3.00 -9.32
CA LEU A 86 -16.72 4.24 -8.54
C LEU A 86 -16.57 3.93 -7.04
N PRO A 87 -15.91 4.80 -6.25
CA PRO A 87 -15.93 4.72 -4.80
C PRO A 87 -17.37 4.68 -4.25
N PRO A 88 -17.63 4.01 -3.10
CA PRO A 88 -18.95 3.95 -2.52
C PRO A 88 -19.42 5.33 -2.07
N ASP A 89 -20.74 5.53 -2.08
CA ASP A 89 -21.35 6.66 -1.39
C ASP A 89 -21.09 6.54 0.11
N LEU A 90 -20.54 7.59 0.71
CA LEU A 90 -20.24 7.64 2.14
C LEU A 90 -21.46 8.05 2.99
N ILE A 91 -22.51 8.57 2.37
CA ILE A 91 -23.79 8.91 3.03
C ILE A 91 -24.60 7.65 3.30
N SER A 92 -24.57 6.70 2.36
CA SER A 92 -25.23 5.39 2.48
C SER A 92 -24.25 4.26 2.10
N PRO A 93 -23.28 3.95 2.98
CA PRO A 93 -22.27 2.94 2.69
C PRO A 93 -22.89 1.53 2.62
N PRO A 94 -22.27 0.60 1.87
CA PRO A 94 -22.66 -0.80 1.89
C PRO A 94 -22.69 -1.37 3.31
N GLY A 95 -23.61 -2.30 3.59
CA GLY A 95 -23.69 -2.96 4.90
C GLY A 95 -22.54 -3.93 5.19
N GLY A 96 -21.95 -4.50 4.13
CA GLY A 96 -20.77 -5.36 4.20
C GLY A 96 -19.46 -4.61 3.96
N CYS A 97 -18.42 -5.36 3.59
CA CYS A 97 -17.12 -4.83 3.19
C CYS A 97 -17.25 -3.65 2.23
N LYS A 98 -16.79 -2.46 2.65
CA LYS A 98 -16.89 -1.24 1.81
C LYS A 98 -16.22 -1.34 0.44
N PHE A 99 -15.23 -2.21 0.28
CA PHE A 99 -14.54 -2.44 -0.99
C PHE A 99 -15.19 -3.54 -1.85
N GLU A 100 -16.15 -4.30 -1.32
CA GLU A 100 -16.83 -5.39 -2.02
C GLU A 100 -17.30 -5.03 -3.44
N PRO A 101 -17.93 -3.86 -3.70
CA PRO A 101 -18.46 -3.56 -5.03
C PRO A 101 -17.39 -3.49 -6.13
N ARG A 102 -16.13 -3.26 -5.75
CA ARG A 102 -14.97 -3.12 -6.65
C ARG A 102 -13.96 -4.25 -6.49
N CYS A 103 -14.17 -5.14 -5.52
CA CYS A 103 -13.26 -6.23 -5.22
C CYS A 103 -13.47 -7.39 -6.21
N GLN A 104 -12.40 -7.76 -6.92
CA GLN A 104 -12.41 -8.92 -7.83
C GLN A 104 -12.41 -10.26 -7.07
N TYR A 105 -12.01 -10.25 -5.80
CA TYR A 105 -11.87 -11.45 -4.96
C TYR A 105 -13.00 -11.62 -3.94
N ARG A 106 -14.10 -10.90 -4.13
CA ARG A 106 -15.24 -10.90 -3.20
C ARG A 106 -15.92 -12.27 -3.12
N ARG A 107 -16.45 -12.56 -1.94
CA ARG A 107 -17.35 -13.69 -1.66
C ARG A 107 -18.58 -13.17 -0.91
N ASP A 108 -19.58 -14.02 -0.71
CA ASP A 108 -20.88 -13.64 -0.12
C ASP A 108 -20.74 -12.97 1.25
N ILE A 109 -19.83 -13.46 2.10
CA ILE A 109 -19.54 -12.85 3.41
C ILE A 109 -19.14 -11.37 3.31
N CYS A 110 -18.52 -10.95 2.20
CA CYS A 110 -18.14 -9.55 1.98
C CYS A 110 -19.34 -8.66 1.74
N ARG A 111 -20.46 -9.17 1.21
CA ARG A 111 -21.71 -8.40 1.03
C ARG A 111 -22.48 -8.27 2.33
N GLU A 112 -22.40 -9.30 3.17
CA GLU A 112 -23.21 -9.43 4.38
C GLU A 112 -22.59 -8.75 5.60
N LYS A 113 -21.25 -8.79 5.74
CA LYS A 113 -20.57 -8.38 6.96
C LYS A 113 -19.33 -7.53 6.67
N GLU A 114 -19.15 -6.48 7.46
CA GLU A 114 -17.93 -5.67 7.45
C GLU A 114 -16.81 -6.43 8.19
N PRO A 115 -15.63 -6.63 7.56
CA PRO A 115 -14.48 -7.19 8.25
C PRO A 115 -13.90 -6.20 9.26
N GLU A 116 -13.35 -6.72 10.36
CA GLU A 116 -12.55 -5.92 11.30
C GLU A 116 -11.12 -5.70 10.78
N LEU A 117 -10.40 -4.70 11.29
CA LEU A 117 -8.95 -4.62 11.05
C LEU A 117 -8.28 -5.64 11.96
N GLN A 118 -7.65 -6.67 11.38
CA GLN A 118 -7.03 -7.74 12.15
C GLN A 118 -5.66 -8.12 11.60
N HIS A 119 -4.83 -8.68 12.48
CA HIS A 119 -3.55 -9.27 12.11
C HIS A 119 -3.73 -10.41 11.09
N ILE A 120 -2.82 -10.44 10.12
CA ILE A 120 -2.86 -11.40 9.03
C ILE A 120 -2.04 -12.65 9.41
N PRO A 121 -2.59 -13.85 9.28
CA PRO A 121 -1.85 -15.08 9.57
C PRO A 121 -0.55 -15.17 8.79
N ASN A 122 0.52 -15.60 9.46
CA ASN A 122 1.86 -15.78 8.90
C ASN A 122 2.52 -14.49 8.35
N ALA A 123 1.95 -13.31 8.60
CA ALA A 123 2.57 -12.03 8.27
C ALA A 123 3.48 -11.53 9.40
N LYS A 124 4.25 -10.46 9.13
CA LYS A 124 5.05 -9.81 10.17
C LYS A 124 4.17 -9.24 11.30
N PRO A 125 4.72 -9.08 12.51
CA PRO A 125 4.07 -8.31 13.57
C PRO A 125 3.63 -6.94 13.04
N ASP A 126 2.45 -6.48 13.46
CA ASP A 126 1.81 -5.22 13.01
C ASP A 126 1.32 -5.16 11.55
N HIS A 127 1.38 -6.25 10.79
CA HIS A 127 0.69 -6.34 9.50
C HIS A 127 -0.78 -6.73 9.71
N GLU A 128 -1.67 -5.79 9.41
CA GLU A 128 -3.11 -5.91 9.62
C GLU A 128 -3.87 -5.57 8.34
N ALA A 129 -5.00 -6.25 8.10
CA ALA A 129 -5.89 -5.95 6.98
C ALA A 129 -7.37 -6.08 7.36
N ARG A 130 -8.18 -5.22 6.76
CA ARG A 130 -9.65 -5.22 6.86
C ARG A 130 -10.25 -6.02 5.71
N CYS A 131 -9.98 -7.33 5.68
CA CYS A 131 -10.40 -8.21 4.59
C CYS A 131 -10.73 -9.63 5.09
N TRP A 132 -11.92 -10.14 4.75
CA TRP A 132 -12.27 -11.53 5.02
C TRP A 132 -11.33 -12.53 4.34
N GLY A 133 -10.82 -12.18 3.16
CA GLY A 133 -9.88 -13.02 2.42
C GLY A 133 -8.55 -13.23 3.16
N THR A 134 -8.18 -12.37 4.09
CA THR A 134 -6.90 -12.47 4.82
C THR A 134 -7.08 -12.79 6.30
N GLN A 135 -8.32 -12.86 6.78
CA GLN A 135 -8.63 -13.15 8.18
C GLN A 135 -8.72 -14.65 8.45
N ASN A 136 -8.25 -15.06 9.64
CA ASN A 136 -8.39 -16.42 10.13
C ASN A 136 -9.75 -16.63 10.80
N VAL A 137 -10.79 -16.73 9.99
CA VAL A 137 -12.16 -17.00 10.44
C VAL A 137 -12.79 -18.10 9.59
N ALA A 138 -13.86 -18.72 10.08
CA ALA A 138 -14.63 -19.68 9.29
C ALA A 138 -15.15 -19.03 8.00
N GLY A 139 -14.75 -19.59 6.84
CA GLY A 139 -15.07 -19.05 5.52
C GLY A 139 -14.17 -17.89 5.05
N GLY A 140 -13.20 -17.47 5.87
CA GLY A 140 -12.18 -16.47 5.55
C GLY A 140 -10.89 -17.08 4.97
N GLY A 141 -9.86 -16.24 4.85
CA GLY A 141 -8.48 -16.70 4.65
C GLY A 141 -8.12 -17.15 3.23
N TRP A 142 -9.02 -17.03 2.25
CA TRP A 142 -8.80 -17.51 0.88
C TRP A 142 -7.76 -16.71 0.07
N LEU A 143 -7.22 -15.63 0.63
CA LEU A 143 -6.18 -14.79 0.04
C LEU A 143 -4.86 -14.79 0.83
N VAL A 144 -4.74 -15.53 1.93
CA VAL A 144 -3.55 -15.50 2.80
C VAL A 144 -2.28 -15.85 2.01
N ASP A 145 -2.37 -16.90 1.19
CA ASP A 145 -1.27 -17.44 0.38
C ASP A 145 -1.30 -16.94 -1.08
N THR A 146 -2.14 -15.96 -1.41
CA THR A 146 -2.22 -15.42 -2.78
C THR A 146 -0.95 -14.67 -3.12
N ASP A 147 -0.34 -15.06 -4.25
CA ASP A 147 0.76 -14.34 -4.86
C ASP A 147 0.23 -13.12 -5.64
N TRP A 148 0.13 -11.98 -4.94
CA TRP A 148 -0.39 -10.73 -5.51
C TRP A 148 0.35 -10.29 -6.78
N ARG A 149 1.62 -10.67 -6.98
CA ARG A 149 2.40 -10.30 -8.18
C ARG A 149 1.85 -10.97 -9.43
N ARG A 150 1.29 -12.18 -9.31
CA ARG A 150 0.63 -12.85 -10.45
C ARG A 150 -0.66 -12.12 -10.83
N GLU A 151 -1.32 -11.54 -9.85
CA GLU A 151 -2.59 -10.84 -10.03
C GLU A 151 -2.40 -9.45 -10.65
N VAL A 152 -1.32 -8.74 -10.31
CA VAL A 152 -1.10 -7.36 -10.77
C VAL A 152 0.01 -7.18 -11.81
N GLY A 153 0.90 -8.16 -12.00
CA GLY A 153 2.12 -8.07 -12.80
C GLY A 153 3.37 -7.76 -11.96
N ASP A 154 4.57 -7.84 -12.55
CA ASP A 154 5.82 -7.52 -11.84
C ASP A 154 5.88 -6.01 -11.48
N VAL A 155 5.74 -5.71 -10.20
CA VAL A 155 5.78 -4.34 -9.64
C VAL A 155 7.07 -4.21 -8.82
N ARG A 156 8.19 -3.95 -9.50
CA ARG A 156 9.50 -3.75 -8.84
C ARG A 156 9.62 -2.33 -8.32
N VAL A 157 9.06 -2.06 -7.14
CA VAL A 157 9.15 -0.74 -6.50
C VAL A 157 10.33 -0.65 -5.53
N ILE A 158 10.61 -1.71 -4.75
CA ILE A 158 11.57 -1.67 -3.63
C ILE A 158 13.05 -1.63 -4.07
N GLU A 159 13.43 -2.34 -5.14
CA GLU A 159 14.83 -2.38 -5.59
C GLU A 159 15.30 -1.02 -6.14
N GLU A 160 14.40 -0.27 -6.77
CA GLU A 160 14.71 1.01 -7.42
C GLU A 160 14.77 2.18 -6.44
N ILE A 161 13.93 2.19 -5.39
CA ILE A 161 13.97 3.23 -4.34
C ILE A 161 15.27 3.16 -3.54
N LYS A 162 15.79 1.95 -3.29
CA LYS A 162 17.10 1.77 -2.66
C LYS A 162 18.24 2.31 -3.55
N GLY A 163 18.11 2.22 -4.86
CA GLY A 163 19.07 2.77 -5.82
C GLY A 163 19.12 4.30 -5.81
N GLN A 164 17.97 4.97 -5.72
CA GLN A 164 17.91 6.44 -5.68
C GLN A 164 18.44 7.04 -4.37
N ALA A 165 18.21 6.38 -3.23
CA ALA A 165 18.77 6.82 -1.96
C ALA A 165 20.30 6.64 -1.86
N ALA A 166 20.89 5.75 -2.68
CA ALA A 166 22.32 5.47 -2.69
C ALA A 166 23.12 6.29 -3.73
N SER A 167 22.47 6.83 -4.78
CA SER A 167 23.16 7.58 -5.84
C SER A 167 23.40 9.06 -5.51
N GLU A 168 22.77 9.62 -4.48
CA GLU A 168 22.91 11.04 -4.09
C GLU A 168 24.04 11.30 -3.06
N THR A 169 24.82 10.28 -2.67
CA THR A 169 25.91 10.43 -1.68
C THR A 169 27.33 10.51 -2.27
N THR A 170 27.50 10.63 -3.61
CA THR A 170 28.83 10.50 -4.26
C THR A 170 29.22 11.59 -5.26
N THR A 171 28.67 12.81 -5.18
CA THR A 171 29.20 14.01 -5.86
C THR A 171 28.80 15.21 -4.99
N GLU A 172 29.64 16.00 -4.32
CA GLU A 172 31.02 16.42 -4.57
C GLU A 172 31.74 16.67 -3.23
N GLY A 173 32.98 16.19 -3.09
CA GLY A 173 33.91 16.57 -2.03
C GLY A 173 34.57 17.94 -2.30
N PRO A 174 35.32 18.49 -1.33
CA PRO A 174 35.73 19.89 -1.32
C PRO A 174 36.92 20.13 -2.27
N GLY A 175 36.73 20.99 -3.27
CA GLY A 175 37.81 21.55 -4.08
C GLY A 175 38.18 22.94 -3.58
N GLY A 176 39.42 23.10 -3.10
CA GLY A 176 40.02 24.36 -2.67
C GLY A 176 40.52 25.24 -3.80
#